data_AF-A0AAW7XBT8-F1
#
_entry.id   AF-A0AAW7XBT8-F1
#
_cell.length_a   1.000
_cell.length_b   1.000
_cell.length_c   1.000
_cell.angle_alpha   90.00
_cell.angle_beta   90.00
_cell.angle_gamma   90.00
#
_symmetry.space_group_name_H-M   'P 1'
#
loop_
_entity.id
_entity.type
_entity.pdbx_description
1 polymer ?
#
loop_
_entity_poly.entity_id
_entity_poly.type
_entity_poly.pdbx_seq_one_letter_code
_entity_poly.pdbx_strand_id
1 'polypeptide(L)'
;YSRVSISNSNNNNAIDGNTTPQPSFNKQFDLLIDNLRENTAKGYTNYLFCANEKQAQRFHDIFSDAEHEVEYETVVFQIHEGFVDHTHKMVCYT
;
A
#
# COMPACT_ATOMS: atom_id res chain seq x y z
N TYR A 1 20.38 30.08 37.54
CA TYR A 1 20.21 28.90 36.67
C TYR A 1 20.18 29.36 35.23
N SER A 2 21.23 29.05 34.49
CA SER A 2 21.56 29.62 33.18
C SER A 2 20.61 29.11 32.09
N ARG A 3 20.13 30.00 31.22
CA ARG A 3 19.40 29.63 30.00
C ARG A 3 20.40 29.04 29.01
N VAL A 4 20.19 27.78 28.65
CA VAL A 4 20.93 27.13 27.55
C VAL A 4 20.33 27.61 26.24
N SER A 5 21.16 28.25 25.43
CA SER A 5 20.88 28.55 24.03
C SER A 5 21.19 27.29 23.21
N ILE A 6 20.16 26.65 22.63
CA ILE A 6 20.38 25.56 21.66
C ILE A 6 20.38 26.20 20.27
N SER A 7 21.58 26.37 19.71
CA SER A 7 21.77 26.63 18.28
C SER A 7 21.45 25.34 17.53
N ASN A 8 20.19 25.16 17.12
CA ASN A 8 19.82 23.97 16.36
C ASN A 8 20.27 24.15 14.90
N SER A 9 21.32 23.42 14.54
CA SER A 9 21.85 23.35 13.18
C SER A 9 20.74 22.90 12.23
N ASN A 10 20.48 23.69 11.20
CA ASN A 10 19.58 23.36 10.10
C ASN A 10 20.13 22.14 9.32
N ASN A 11 19.73 20.95 9.73
CA ASN A 11 19.68 19.78 8.87
C ASN A 11 18.30 19.15 9.05
N ASN A 12 17.29 19.78 8.46
CA ASN A 12 16.02 19.13 8.16
C ASN A 12 16.26 18.13 7.02
N ASN A 13 17.02 17.07 7.30
CA ASN A 13 16.95 15.85 6.52
C ASN A 13 15.70 15.12 7.01
N ALA A 14 14.53 15.73 6.81
CA ALA A 14 13.29 14.98 6.83
C ALA A 14 13.47 13.96 5.70
N ILE A 15 13.69 12.71 6.09
CA ILE A 15 13.57 11.59 5.16
C ILE A 15 12.07 11.57 4.90
N ASP A 16 11.61 12.38 3.94
CA ASP A 16 10.25 12.30 3.44
C ASP A 16 10.16 10.91 2.81
N GLY A 17 9.77 9.93 3.62
CA GLY A 17 9.34 8.64 3.14
C GLY A 17 8.26 8.96 2.14
N ASN A 18 8.52 8.69 0.87
CA ASN A 18 7.60 8.95 -0.23
C ASN A 18 6.48 7.89 -0.20
N THR A 19 5.91 7.69 0.98
CA THR A 19 4.91 6.69 1.30
C THR A 19 3.63 7.38 1.71
N THR A 20 2.53 7.04 1.08
CA THR A 20 1.20 7.53 1.44
C THR A 20 0.36 6.40 2.01
N PRO A 21 -0.60 6.68 2.91
CA PRO A 21 -1.50 5.65 3.40
C PRO A 21 -2.31 5.03 2.25
N GLN A 22 -2.71 3.75 2.38
CA GLN A 22 -3.59 3.12 1.41
C GLN A 22 -4.95 3.84 1.33
N PRO A 23 -5.61 3.87 0.17
CA PRO A 23 -6.99 4.32 0.07
C PRO A 23 -7.91 3.38 0.86
N SER A 24 -8.98 3.92 1.44
CA SER A 24 -10.02 3.11 2.09
C SER A 24 -11.05 2.65 1.06
N PHE A 25 -11.15 1.34 0.83
CA PHE A 25 -12.10 0.78 -0.15
C PHE A 25 -13.44 0.35 0.44
N ASN A 26 -13.60 0.32 1.77
CA ASN A 26 -14.88 -0.01 2.45
C ASN A 26 -15.61 -1.27 1.91
N LYS A 27 -14.85 -2.31 1.51
CA LYS A 27 -15.35 -3.55 0.88
C LYS A 27 -15.96 -3.39 -0.52
N GLN A 28 -15.71 -2.28 -1.19
CA GLN A 28 -16.04 -2.08 -2.60
C GLN A 28 -14.91 -2.67 -3.45
N PHE A 29 -15.06 -3.92 -3.88
CA PHE A 29 -14.04 -4.63 -4.66
C PHE A 29 -13.82 -4.02 -6.05
N ASP A 30 -14.85 -3.44 -6.67
CA ASP A 30 -14.73 -2.76 -7.97
C ASP A 30 -13.71 -1.60 -7.90
N LEU A 31 -13.77 -0.79 -6.83
CA LEU A 31 -12.82 0.31 -6.61
C LEU A 31 -11.40 -0.19 -6.36
N LEU A 32 -11.27 -1.34 -5.68
CA LEU A 32 -9.98 -1.97 -5.46
C LEU A 32 -9.39 -2.46 -6.80
N ILE A 33 -10.19 -3.14 -7.63
CA ILE A 33 -9.80 -3.62 -8.96
C ILE A 33 -9.34 -2.46 -9.84
N ASP A 34 -10.12 -1.38 -9.89
CA ASP A 34 -9.76 -0.19 -10.68
C ASP A 34 -8.46 0.43 -10.17
N ASN A 35 -8.27 0.51 -8.85
CA ASN A 35 -7.04 1.04 -8.26
C ASN A 35 -5.82 0.16 -8.54
N LEU A 36 -5.96 -1.16 -8.43
CA LEU A 36 -4.91 -2.13 -8.78
C LEU A 36 -4.48 -1.93 -10.24
N ARG A 37 -5.43 -1.85 -11.16
CA ARG A 37 -5.16 -1.62 -12.60
C ARG A 37 -4.50 -0.28 -12.86
N GLU A 38 -4.99 0.79 -12.22
CA GLU A 38 -4.41 2.12 -12.36
C GLU A 38 -2.95 2.14 -11.86
N ASN A 39 -2.68 1.45 -10.74
CA ASN A 39 -1.34 1.32 -10.18
C ASN A 39 -0.43 0.50 -11.10
N THR A 40 -0.89 -0.64 -11.61
CA THR A 40 -0.15 -1.43 -12.61
C THR A 40 0.17 -0.59 -13.85
N ALA A 41 -0.80 0.19 -14.35
CA ALA A 41 -0.58 1.09 -15.50
C ALA A 41 0.43 2.22 -15.22
N LYS A 42 0.53 2.67 -13.96
CA LYS A 42 1.56 3.61 -13.50
C LYS A 42 2.92 2.94 -13.23
N GLY A 43 3.01 1.61 -13.38
CA GLY A 43 4.20 0.80 -13.13
C GLY A 43 4.45 0.51 -11.66
N TYR A 44 3.40 0.46 -10.84
CA TYR A 44 3.46 0.02 -9.45
C TYR A 44 3.17 -1.48 -9.34
N THR A 45 3.85 -2.14 -8.41
CA THR A 45 3.56 -3.53 -8.06
C THR A 45 2.57 -3.58 -6.90
N ASN A 46 1.47 -4.30 -7.09
CA ASN A 46 0.42 -4.41 -6.08
C ASN A 46 0.61 -5.67 -5.23
N TYR A 47 0.67 -5.49 -3.91
CA TYR A 47 0.80 -6.55 -2.91
C TYR A 47 -0.43 -6.59 -2.01
N LEU A 48 -1.10 -7.73 -1.94
CA LEU A 48 -2.25 -7.98 -1.07
C LEU A 48 -1.80 -8.81 0.13
N PHE A 49 -1.68 -8.16 1.29
CA PHE A 49 -1.35 -8.79 2.55
C PHE A 49 -2.60 -9.44 3.13
N CYS A 50 -2.53 -10.76 3.28
CA CYS A 50 -3.63 -11.58 3.76
C CYS A 50 -3.24 -12.22 5.09
N ALA A 51 -4.18 -12.27 6.04
CA ALA A 51 -3.94 -12.91 7.33
C ALA A 51 -3.70 -14.43 7.21
N ASN A 52 -4.24 -15.07 6.17
CA ASN A 52 -4.12 -16.49 5.90
C ASN A 52 -4.41 -16.78 4.42
N GLU A 53 -4.09 -17.99 3.98
CA GLU A 53 -4.34 -18.46 2.62
C GLU A 53 -5.82 -18.44 2.22
N LYS A 54 -6.75 -18.62 3.17
CA LYS A 54 -8.19 -18.55 2.86
C LYS A 54 -8.64 -17.15 2.47
N GLN A 55 -8.05 -16.10 3.06
CA GLN A 55 -8.29 -14.72 2.63
C GLN A 55 -7.71 -14.47 1.24
N ALA A 56 -6.50 -14.94 0.98
CA ALA A 56 -5.88 -14.83 -0.35
C ALA A 56 -6.74 -15.52 -1.43
N GLN A 57 -7.24 -16.73 -1.14
CA GLN A 57 -8.13 -17.45 -2.05
C GLN A 57 -9.42 -16.68 -2.31
N ARG A 58 -10.02 -16.09 -1.27
CA ARG A 58 -11.23 -15.26 -1.44
C ARG A 58 -11.00 -14.07 -2.37
N PHE A 59 -9.87 -13.39 -2.25
CA PHE A 59 -9.52 -12.32 -3.18
C PHE A 59 -9.35 -12.86 -4.60
N HIS A 60 -8.68 -13.99 -4.76
CA HIS A 60 -8.53 -14.63 -6.07
C HIS A 60 -9.89 -15.00 -6.70
N ASP A 61 -10.81 -15.56 -5.93
CA ASP A 61 -12.15 -15.90 -6.42
C ASP A 61 -12.93 -14.64 -6.84
N ILE A 62 -12.85 -13.55 -6.06
CA ILE A 62 -13.49 -12.26 -6.37
C ILE A 62 -12.91 -11.63 -7.64
N PHE A 63 -11.58 -11.64 -7.77
CA PHE A 63 -10.91 -11.03 -8.92
C PHE A 63 -10.98 -11.91 -10.18
N SER A 64 -11.12 -13.22 -10.03
CA SER A 64 -11.34 -14.16 -11.14
C SER A 64 -12.75 -14.02 -11.74
N ASP A 65 -13.74 -13.64 -10.91
CA ASP A 65 -15.10 -13.31 -11.38
C ASP A 65 -15.19 -11.91 -12.02
N ALA A 66 -14.18 -11.07 -11.83
CA ALA A 66 -14.12 -9.77 -12.49
C ALA A 66 -13.85 -9.94 -13.99
N GLU A 67 -14.55 -9.19 -14.84
CA GLU A 67 -14.34 -9.23 -16.30
C GLU A 67 -12.95 -8.74 -16.75
N HIS A 68 -12.15 -8.19 -15.83
CA HIS A 68 -10.89 -7.53 -16.12
C HIS A 68 -9.72 -8.26 -15.47
N GLU A 69 -8.66 -8.48 -16.25
CA GLU A 69 -7.39 -9.03 -15.76
C GLU A 69 -6.70 -8.01 -14.84
N VAL A 70 -6.33 -8.45 -13.63
CA VAL A 70 -5.69 -7.62 -12.60
C VAL A 70 -4.36 -8.26 -12.20
N GLU A 71 -3.29 -7.49 -12.25
CA GLU A 71 -1.97 -7.94 -11.78
C GLU A 71 -1.78 -7.58 -10.30
N TYR A 72 -1.63 -8.61 -9.47
CA TYR A 72 -1.36 -8.47 -8.04
C TYR A 72 -0.62 -9.70 -7.49
N GLU A 73 0.12 -9.50 -6.40
CA GLU A 73 0.78 -10.57 -5.66
C GLU A 73 0.17 -10.69 -4.26
N THR A 74 -0.23 -11.91 -3.87
CA THR A 74 -0.72 -12.16 -2.51
C THR A 74 0.41 -12.56 -1.58
N VAL A 75 0.49 -11.92 -0.42
CA VAL A 75 1.47 -12.23 0.63
C VAL A 75 0.72 -12.67 1.88
N VAL A 76 0.97 -13.88 2.37
CA VAL A 76 0.36 -14.36 3.61
C VAL A 76 1.17 -13.84 4.80
N PHE A 77 0.89 -12.59 5.16
CA PHE A 77 1.51 -11.88 6.26
C PHE A 77 0.58 -10.76 6.74
N GLN A 78 0.55 -10.48 8.05
CA GLN A 78 -0.26 -9.41 8.60
C GLN A 78 0.55 -8.14 8.74
N ILE A 79 0.03 -7.05 8.18
CA ILE A 79 0.54 -5.69 8.40
C ILE A 79 -0.49 -4.89 9.19
N HIS A 80 -0.02 -3.87 9.91
CA HIS A 80 -0.90 -3.02 10.72
C HIS A 80 -1.78 -2.12 9.84
N GLU A 81 -1.19 -1.51 8.82
CA GLU A 81 -1.85 -0.64 7.87
C GLU A 81 -1.18 -0.77 6.50
N GLY A 82 -1.97 -0.73 5.44
CA GLY A 82 -1.45 -0.70 4.08
C GLY A 82 -0.94 0.68 3.70
N PHE A 83 0.00 0.71 2.75
CA PHE A 83 0.70 1.90 2.32
C PHE A 83 1.05 1.81 0.83
N VAL A 84 1.19 2.96 0.20
CA VAL A 84 1.75 3.10 -1.15
C VAL A 84 3.16 3.64 -0.97
N ASP A 85 4.16 3.00 -1.54
CA ASP A 85 5.54 3.49 -1.61
C ASP A 85 5.84 3.93 -3.04
N HIS A 86 5.96 5.25 -3.24
CA HIS A 86 6.28 5.88 -4.52
C HIS A 86 7.76 5.76 -4.89
N THR A 87 8.64 5.46 -3.92
CA THR A 87 10.08 5.30 -4.13
C THR A 87 10.37 3.96 -4.80
N HIS A 88 9.81 2.88 -4.23
CA HIS A 88 9.97 1.52 -4.76
C HIS A 88 8.87 1.13 -5.74
N LYS A 89 7.90 2.03 -5.99
CA LYS A 89 6.71 1.80 -6.81
C LYS A 89 5.99 0.51 -6.39
N MET A 90 5.68 0.40 -5.10
CA MET A 90 4.94 -0.74 -4.58
C MET A 90 3.74 -0.26 -3.77
N VAL A 91 2.65 -1.03 -3.81
CA VAL A 91 1.44 -0.75 -3.05
C VAL A 91 1.12 -1.96 -2.21
N CYS A 92 0.99 -1.76 -0.90
CA CYS A 92 0.68 -2.79 0.07
C CYS A 92 -0.74 -2.58 0.58
N TYR A 93 -1.63 -3.51 0.25
CA TYR A 93 -3.00 -3.56 0.72
C TYR A 93 -3.14 -4.54 1.88
N THR A 94 -4.06 -4.28 2.81
CA THR A 94 -4.41 -5.20 3.90
C THR A 94 -5.92 -5.40 4.06
#